data_AF-A0A1E7GYD3-F1
#
_entry.id   AF-A0A1E7GYD3-F1
#
_cell.length_a   1.000
_cell.length_b   1.000
_cell.length_c   1.000
_cell.angle_alpha   90.00
_cell.angle_beta   90.00
_cell.angle_gamma   90.00
#
_symmetry.space_group_name_H-M   'P 1'
#
loop_
_entity.id
_entity.type
_entity.pdbx_description
1 polymer ?
#
loop_
_entity_poly.entity_id
_entity_poly.type
_entity_poly.pdbx_seq_one_letter_code
_entity_poly.pdbx_strand_id
1 'polypeptide(L)'
;MMLFAIHPLLLLVSTLITTGCSLALALQLRRTKKNLTQCRAELTRIASASAPDVTTEPQEKPRTADFNDSLLHATLKQRLQKGPEWRQTPEKYRYAAALADQGMNAEGIAAVLQFPIEAAQQLIALKRAAQIDPSTARPDK
;
A
#
# COMPACT_ATOMS: atom_id res chain seq x y z
N MET A 1 -14.47 -54.95 11.04
CA MET A 1 -13.00 -54.78 11.09
C MET A 1 -12.45 -53.95 9.92
N MET A 2 -13.13 -52.86 9.49
CA MET A 2 -12.67 -52.01 8.38
C MET A 2 -12.18 -50.61 8.84
N LEU A 3 -12.51 -50.20 10.07
CA LEU A 3 -12.17 -48.86 10.60
C LEU A 3 -10.68 -48.67 10.93
N PHE A 4 -9.94 -49.74 11.23
CA PHE A 4 -8.50 -49.65 11.54
C PHE A 4 -7.61 -49.42 10.30
N ALA A 5 -8.10 -49.71 9.09
CA ALA A 5 -7.34 -49.50 7.85
C ALA A 5 -7.43 -48.05 7.32
N ILE A 6 -8.38 -47.25 7.80
CA ILE A 6 -8.61 -45.87 7.35
C ILE A 6 -7.54 -44.92 7.94
N HIS A 7 -7.10 -45.18 9.17
CA HIS A 7 -6.07 -44.38 9.84
C HIS A 7 -4.70 -44.32 9.13
N PRO A 8 -4.08 -45.44 8.70
CA PRO A 8 -2.78 -45.40 8.03
C PRO A 8 -2.86 -44.72 6.65
N LEU A 9 -3.98 -44.85 5.94
CA LEU A 9 -4.20 -44.18 4.66
C LEU A 9 -4.31 -42.66 4.83
N LEU A 10 -5.03 -42.19 5.85
CA LEU A 10 -5.17 -40.77 6.16
C LEU A 10 -3.82 -40.15 6.59
N LEU A 11 -3.02 -40.89 7.36
CA LEU A 11 -1.65 -40.48 7.72
C LEU A 11 -0.75 -40.37 6.47
N LEU A 12 -0.78 -41.34 5.55
CA LEU A 12 -0.02 -41.28 4.30
C LEU A 12 -0.41 -40.09 3.41
N VAL A 13 -1.70 -39.78 3.30
CA VAL A 13 -2.16 -38.62 2.53
C VAL A 13 -1.68 -37.32 3.17
N SER A 14 -1.71 -37.22 4.50
CA SER A 14 -1.25 -36.03 5.23
C SER A 14 0.26 -35.79 5.07
N THR A 15 1.08 -36.84 5.06
CA THR A 15 2.53 -36.71 4.84
C THR A 15 2.85 -36.34 3.40
N LEU A 16 2.09 -36.84 2.41
CA LEU A 16 2.20 -36.43 1.01
C LEU A 16 1.84 -34.95 0.82
N ILE A 17 0.77 -34.47 1.44
CA ILE A 17 0.37 -33.05 1.34
C ILE A 17 1.42 -32.14 2.01
N THR A 18 1.88 -32.48 3.20
CA THR A 18 2.90 -31.66 3.91
C THR A 18 4.24 -31.64 3.19
N THR A 19 4.68 -32.76 2.62
CA THR A 19 5.90 -32.79 1.79
C THR A 19 5.73 -31.99 0.50
N GLY A 20 4.57 -32.07 -0.15
CA GLY A 20 4.24 -31.25 -1.31
C GLY A 20 4.25 -29.74 -0.99
N CYS A 21 3.58 -29.34 0.10
CA CYS A 21 3.53 -27.94 0.54
C CYS A 21 4.92 -27.40 0.90
N SER A 22 5.74 -28.17 1.63
CA SER A 22 7.10 -27.74 1.98
C SER A 22 8.00 -27.59 0.75
N LEU A 23 7.88 -28.47 -0.24
CA LEU A 23 8.61 -28.35 -1.51
C LEU A 23 8.17 -27.12 -2.31
N ALA A 24 6.87 -26.84 -2.39
CA ALA A 24 6.35 -25.67 -3.07
C ALA A 24 6.85 -24.35 -2.44
N LEU A 25 6.82 -24.26 -1.11
CA LEU A 25 7.36 -23.11 -0.37
C LEU A 25 8.86 -22.94 -0.59
N ALA A 26 9.64 -24.03 -0.57
CA ALA A 26 11.07 -23.98 -0.85
C ALA A 26 11.38 -23.47 -2.27
N LEU A 27 10.57 -23.84 -3.27
CA LEU A 27 10.70 -23.32 -4.63
C LEU A 27 10.34 -21.84 -4.74
N GLN A 28 9.28 -21.39 -4.06
CA GLN A 28 8.91 -19.97 -4.02
C GLN A 28 10.01 -19.13 -3.37
N LEU A 29 10.57 -19.58 -2.24
CA LEU A 29 11.71 -18.92 -1.58
C LEU A 29 12.95 -18.86 -2.47
N ARG A 30 13.22 -19.91 -3.25
CA ARG A 30 14.30 -19.88 -4.25
C ARG A 30 14.05 -18.86 -5.35
N ARG A 31 12.81 -18.74 -5.83
CA ARG A 31 12.44 -17.73 -6.85
C ARG A 31 12.60 -16.31 -6.33
N THR A 32 12.13 -16.02 -5.12
CA THR A 32 12.28 -14.67 -4.54
C THR A 32 13.74 -14.32 -4.28
N LYS A 33 14.56 -15.28 -3.81
CA LYS A 33 16.00 -15.07 -3.64
C LYS A 33 16.70 -14.75 -4.96
N LYS A 34 16.34 -15.42 -6.06
CA LYS A 34 16.88 -15.12 -7.40
C LYS A 34 16.55 -13.69 -7.84
N ASN A 35 15.31 -13.26 -7.63
CA ASN A 35 14.88 -11.90 -7.97
C ASN A 35 15.64 -10.85 -7.15
N LEU A 36 15.86 -11.10 -5.85
CA LEU A 36 16.68 -10.21 -5.02
C LEU A 36 18.13 -10.14 -5.48
N THR A 37 18.74 -11.27 -5.88
CA THR A 37 20.10 -11.25 -6.42
C THR A 37 20.20 -10.51 -7.74
N GLN A 38 19.19 -10.63 -8.62
CA GLN A 38 19.14 -9.86 -9.87
C GLN A 38 18.97 -8.37 -9.62
N CYS A 39 18.04 -7.98 -8.74
CA CYS A 39 17.83 -6.58 -8.41
C CYS A 39 19.06 -5.95 -7.74
N ARG A 40 19.76 -6.72 -6.89
CA ARG A 40 21.02 -6.31 -6.28
C ARG A 40 22.14 -6.18 -7.31
N ALA A 41 22.20 -7.09 -8.29
CA ALA A 41 23.16 -7.01 -9.38
C ALA A 41 22.94 -5.77 -10.25
N GLU A 42 21.67 -5.44 -10.57
CA GLU A 42 21.32 -4.22 -11.30
C GLU A 42 21.68 -2.96 -10.50
N LEU A 43 21.40 -2.93 -9.19
CA LEU A 43 21.82 -1.83 -8.32
C LEU A 43 23.33 -1.68 -8.26
N THR A 44 24.09 -2.77 -8.16
CA THR A 44 25.56 -2.71 -8.19
C THR A 44 26.09 -2.27 -9.55
N ARG A 45 25.41 -2.65 -10.64
CA ARG A 45 25.75 -2.24 -12.01
C ARG A 45 25.51 -0.75 -12.23
N ILE A 46 24.40 -0.22 -11.72
CA ILE A 46 24.12 1.22 -11.75
C ILE A 46 25.11 1.98 -10.87
N ALA A 47 25.39 1.47 -9.66
CA ALA A 47 26.37 2.09 -8.76
C ALA A 47 27.78 2.11 -9.34
N SER A 48 28.21 1.05 -10.03
CA SER A 48 29.52 1.02 -10.69
C SER A 48 29.58 1.82 -11.99
N ALA A 49 28.48 1.89 -12.75
CA ALA A 49 28.38 2.77 -13.92
C ALA A 49 28.26 4.26 -13.54
N SER A 50 27.84 4.56 -12.31
CA SER A 50 27.70 5.90 -11.77
C SER A 50 28.87 6.31 -10.87
N ALA A 51 29.96 5.54 -10.80
CA ALA A 51 31.19 5.99 -10.18
C ALA A 51 31.83 7.04 -11.10
N PRO A 52 31.82 8.34 -10.75
CA PRO A 52 32.66 9.29 -11.43
C PRO A 52 34.09 9.02 -10.96
N ASP A 53 35.02 9.02 -11.91
CA ASP A 53 36.43 9.25 -11.64
C ASP A 53 36.55 10.60 -10.94
N VAL A 54 36.59 10.62 -9.60
CA VAL A 54 36.84 11.82 -8.81
C VAL A 54 38.33 11.83 -8.47
N THR A 55 39.11 12.14 -9.49
CA THR A 55 40.40 12.80 -9.33
C THR A 55 40.19 14.27 -9.70
N THR A 56 40.70 15.17 -8.86
CA THR A 56 40.96 16.61 -9.14
C THR A 56 39.98 17.65 -8.53
N GLU A 57 40.47 18.23 -7.43
CA GLU A 57 40.40 19.62 -6.94
C GLU A 57 39.25 20.09 -6.01
N PRO A 58 39.61 20.77 -4.89
CA PRO A 58 38.68 21.44 -3.98
C PRO A 58 38.39 22.86 -4.46
N GLN A 59 37.16 23.14 -4.90
CA GLN A 59 36.69 24.53 -5.08
C GLN A 59 35.37 24.82 -4.36
N GLU A 60 35.57 25.57 -3.28
CA GLU A 60 34.71 26.51 -2.58
C GLU A 60 33.68 27.28 -3.46
N LYS A 61 32.38 27.01 -3.27
CA LYS A 61 31.34 28.04 -2.95
C LYS A 61 29.95 27.42 -2.73
N PRO A 62 29.16 27.93 -1.77
CA PRO A 62 27.91 27.31 -1.34
C PRO A 62 26.77 27.62 -2.31
N ARG A 63 26.53 26.73 -3.28
CA ARG A 63 25.31 26.68 -4.10
C ARG A 63 24.30 25.63 -3.59
N THR A 64 24.52 25.12 -2.38
CA THR A 64 23.73 24.05 -1.78
C THR A 64 22.42 24.55 -1.14
N ALA A 65 22.28 25.85 -0.85
CA ALA A 65 21.08 26.39 -0.23
C ALA A 65 19.84 26.26 -1.14
N ASP A 66 19.89 26.79 -2.36
CA ASP A 66 18.75 26.77 -3.30
C ASP A 66 18.35 25.34 -3.71
N PHE A 67 19.34 24.45 -3.86
CA PHE A 67 19.07 23.05 -4.19
C PHE A 67 18.45 22.29 -3.01
N ASN A 68 18.94 22.52 -1.78
CA ASN A 68 18.35 21.94 -0.58
C ASN A 68 16.94 22.48 -0.33
N ASP A 69 16.70 23.76 -0.56
CA ASP A 69 15.38 24.36 -0.41
C ASP A 69 14.39 23.81 -1.44
N SER A 70 14.83 23.61 -2.69
CA SER A 70 14.04 22.95 -3.73
C SER A 70 13.72 21.49 -3.38
N LEU A 71 14.69 20.75 -2.84
CA LEU A 71 14.49 19.38 -2.37
C LEU A 71 13.56 19.30 -1.16
N LEU A 72 13.67 20.24 -0.22
CA LEU A 72 12.78 20.34 0.93
C LEU A 72 11.34 20.66 0.48
N HIS A 73 11.17 21.60 -0.46
CA HIS A 73 9.87 21.89 -1.05
C HIS A 73 9.27 20.70 -1.78
N ALA A 74 10.07 19.98 -2.58
CA ALA A 74 9.63 18.77 -3.27
C ALA A 74 9.24 17.66 -2.27
N THR A 75 10.03 17.47 -1.21
CA THR A 75 9.78 16.48 -0.16
C THR A 75 8.52 16.83 0.63
N LEU A 76 8.31 18.11 0.95
CA LEU A 76 7.10 18.59 1.63
C LEU A 76 5.86 18.40 0.75
N LYS A 77 5.95 18.74 -0.54
CA LYS A 77 4.87 18.52 -1.51
C LYS A 77 4.53 17.04 -1.64
N GLN A 78 5.55 16.18 -1.70
CA GLN A 78 5.36 14.74 -1.74
C GLN A 78 4.72 14.19 -0.47
N ARG A 79 5.10 14.69 0.72
CA ARG A 79 4.47 14.31 2.00
C ARG A 79 3.02 14.77 2.11
N LEU A 80 2.70 15.97 1.62
CA LEU A 80 1.33 16.47 1.57
C LEU A 80 0.46 15.67 0.60
N GLN A 81 0.99 15.34 -0.58
CA GLN A 81 0.28 14.55 -1.59
C GLN A 81 0.09 13.10 -1.14
N LYS A 82 1.10 12.47 -0.55
CA LYS A 82 0.97 11.09 -0.04
C LYS A 82 0.10 11.00 1.20
N GLY A 83 0.00 12.08 1.98
CA GLY A 83 -0.65 12.06 3.29
C GLY A 83 0.06 11.08 4.25
N PRO A 84 -0.17 11.18 5.56
CA PRO A 84 0.30 10.14 6.48
C PRO A 84 -0.41 8.81 6.15
N GLU A 85 0.38 7.75 5.90
CA GLU A 85 -0.12 6.36 5.70
C GLU A 85 -1.00 5.86 6.86
N TRP A 86 -0.96 6.53 8.01
CA TRP A 86 -1.83 6.25 9.17
C TRP A 86 -3.31 6.60 8.96
N ARG A 87 -3.69 7.16 7.79
CA ARG A 87 -5.10 7.36 7.42
C ARG A 87 -5.73 6.13 6.75
N GLN A 88 -5.46 4.92 7.26
CA GLN A 88 -6.43 3.84 7.03
C GLN A 88 -7.69 4.22 7.78
N THR A 89 -8.59 4.88 7.05
CA THR A 89 -9.89 5.28 7.55
C THR A 89 -10.56 4.02 8.09
N PRO A 90 -10.96 3.97 9.38
CA PRO A 90 -11.47 2.75 9.97
C PRO A 90 -12.59 2.17 9.10
N GLU A 91 -12.57 0.86 8.90
CA GLU A 91 -13.42 0.15 7.93
C GLU A 91 -14.90 0.55 8.05
N LYS A 92 -15.40 0.80 9.26
CA LYS A 92 -16.77 1.29 9.51
C LYS A 92 -17.13 2.56 8.73
N TYR A 93 -16.22 3.53 8.65
CA TYR A 93 -16.46 4.78 7.91
C TYR A 93 -16.44 4.57 6.39
N ARG A 94 -15.67 3.59 5.90
CA ARG A 94 -15.69 3.20 4.49
C ARG A 94 -17.04 2.56 4.13
N TYR A 95 -17.54 1.68 4.98
CA TYR A 95 -18.87 1.09 4.79
C TYR A 95 -19.99 2.13 4.87
N ALA A 96 -19.86 3.14 5.74
CA ALA A 96 -20.82 4.24 5.80
C ALA A 96 -20.94 4.98 4.45
N ALA A 97 -19.80 5.23 3.79
CA ALA A 97 -19.81 5.85 2.46
C ALA A 97 -20.48 4.96 1.41
N ALA A 98 -20.21 3.65 1.41
CA ALA A 98 -20.83 2.70 0.48
C ALA A 98 -22.35 2.54 0.72
N LEU A 99 -22.81 2.55 1.97
CA LEU A 99 -24.23 2.53 2.30
C LEU A 99 -24.93 3.82 1.86
N ALA A 100 -24.26 4.96 2.01
CA ALA A 100 -24.75 6.23 1.49
C ALA A 100 -24.81 6.26 -0.06
N ASP A 101 -23.91 5.55 -0.76
CA ASP A 101 -23.99 5.35 -2.22
C ASP A 101 -25.22 4.52 -2.62
N GLN A 102 -25.62 3.58 -1.78
CA GLN A 102 -26.82 2.76 -1.98
C GLN A 102 -28.12 3.49 -1.61
N GLY A 103 -28.06 4.77 -1.26
CA GLY A 103 -29.23 5.59 -0.92
C GLY A 103 -29.73 5.41 0.52
N MET A 104 -28.95 4.77 1.39
CA MET A 104 -29.32 4.61 2.80
C MET A 104 -29.26 5.96 3.53
N ASN A 105 -30.28 6.24 4.34
CA ASN A 105 -30.37 7.46 5.14
C ASN A 105 -29.46 7.40 6.38
N ALA A 106 -29.19 8.56 6.99
CA ALA A 106 -28.31 8.67 8.15
C ALA A 106 -28.74 7.78 9.32
N GLU A 107 -30.05 7.64 9.54
CA GLU A 107 -30.63 6.80 10.59
C GLU A 107 -30.35 5.31 10.34
N GLY A 108 -30.51 4.83 9.10
CA GLY A 108 -30.20 3.46 8.73
C GLY A 108 -28.71 3.14 8.85
N ILE A 109 -27.84 4.07 8.44
CA ILE A 109 -26.39 3.91 8.56
C ILE A 109 -25.97 3.88 10.05
N ALA A 110 -26.54 4.79 10.86
CA ALA A 110 -26.29 4.85 12.30
C ALA A 110 -26.69 3.54 13.00
N ALA A 111 -27.84 2.97 12.65
CA ALA A 111 -28.31 1.71 13.20
C ALA A 111 -27.42 0.52 12.80
N VAL A 112 -27.03 0.42 11.52
CA VAL A 112 -26.24 -0.70 11.00
C VAL A 112 -24.79 -0.68 11.52
N LEU A 113 -24.18 0.50 11.55
CA LEU A 113 -22.76 0.65 11.93
C LEU A 113 -22.56 0.99 13.40
N GLN A 114 -23.65 1.13 14.15
CA GLN A 114 -23.67 1.54 15.56
C GLN A 114 -22.94 2.87 15.74
N PHE A 115 -23.26 3.83 14.88
CA PHE A 115 -22.74 5.20 14.96
C PHE A 115 -23.75 6.14 15.59
N PRO A 116 -23.30 7.24 16.22
CA PRO A 116 -24.16 8.39 16.49
C PRO A 116 -24.76 8.90 15.17
N ILE A 117 -26.02 9.33 15.22
CA ILE A 117 -26.76 9.79 14.04
C ILE A 117 -26.05 11.01 13.43
N GLU A 118 -25.50 11.88 14.28
CA GLU A 118 -24.76 13.08 13.91
C GLU A 118 -23.50 12.73 13.09
N ALA A 119 -22.80 11.66 13.49
CA ALA A 119 -21.61 11.19 12.77
C ALA A 119 -21.99 10.65 11.38
N ALA A 120 -23.09 9.90 11.26
CA ALA A 120 -23.58 9.42 9.97
C ALA A 120 -24.00 10.58 9.04
N GLN A 121 -24.64 11.62 9.57
CA GLN A 121 -24.99 12.84 8.83
C GLN A 121 -23.75 13.57 8.31
N GLN A 122 -22.73 13.73 9.15
CA GLN A 122 -21.46 14.37 8.77
C GLN A 122 -20.76 13.61 7.64
N LEU A 123 -20.74 12.28 7.70
CA LEU A 123 -20.13 11.44 6.66
C LEU A 123 -20.85 11.58 5.31
N ILE A 124 -22.18 11.59 5.32
CA ILE A 124 -22.97 11.82 4.11
C ILE A 124 -22.67 13.22 3.54
N ALA A 125 -22.63 14.24 4.39
CA ALA A 125 -22.34 15.61 3.98
C ALA A 125 -20.93 15.77 3.39
N LEU A 126 -19.91 15.20 4.05
CA LEU A 126 -18.53 15.18 3.58
C LEU A 126 -18.40 14.49 2.23
N LYS A 127 -19.09 13.35 2.05
CA LYS A 127 -19.09 12.62 0.78
C LYS A 127 -19.75 13.40 -0.34
N ARG A 128 -20.85 14.12 -0.09
CA ARG A 128 -21.45 15.03 -1.08
C ARG A 128 -20.48 16.16 -1.44
N ALA A 129 -19.81 16.76 -0.45
CA ALA A 129 -18.81 17.80 -0.72
C ALA A 129 -17.62 17.28 -1.54
N ALA A 130 -17.14 16.07 -1.26
CA ALA A 130 -16.07 15.43 -2.02
C ALA A 130 -16.45 15.10 -3.47
N GLN A 131 -17.74 14.87 -3.76
CA GLN A 131 -18.24 14.72 -5.14
C GLN A 131 -18.32 16.05 -5.89
N ILE A 132 -18.31 17.18 -5.18
CA ILE A 132 -18.53 18.53 -5.74
C ILE A 132 -17.20 19.25 -6.05
N ASP A 133 -16.05 18.77 -5.56
CA ASP A 133 -14.75 19.47 -5.66
C ASP A 133 -13.83 18.88 -6.78
N PRO A 134 -12.86 19.61 -7.36
CA PRO A 134 -12.98 20.75 -8.28
C PRO A 134 -12.31 20.50 -9.66
N SER A 135 -11.94 19.27 -10.02
CA SER A 135 -11.21 19.00 -11.28
C SER A 135 -12.05 19.12 -12.56
N THR A 136 -13.37 19.22 -12.44
CA THR A 136 -14.32 19.46 -13.54
C THR A 136 -14.63 20.94 -13.78
N ALA A 137 -14.04 21.87 -13.02
CA ALA A 137 -14.24 23.31 -13.15
C ALA A 137 -13.05 24.04 -13.81
N ARG A 138 -12.35 23.40 -14.76
CA ARG A 138 -11.41 24.09 -15.66
C ARG A 138 -12.15 24.41 -16.96
N PRO A 139 -12.63 25.64 -17.19
CA PRO A 139 -13.00 26.04 -18.53
C PRO A 139 -11.70 26.15 -19.32
N ASP A 140 -11.54 25.27 -20.31
CA ASP A 140 -10.54 25.46 -21.35
C ASP A 140 -10.85 26.80 -22.04
N LYS A 141 -9.97 27.78 -21.82
CA LYS A 141 -9.91 29.00 -22.62
C LYS A 141 -8.47 29.47 -22.72
#